data_AF-A0A1V5CBW9-F1
#
_entry.id   AF-A0A1V5CBW9-F1
#
_cell.length_a   1.000
_cell.length_b   1.000
_cell.length_c   1.000
_cell.angle_alpha   90.00
_cell.angle_beta   90.00
_cell.angle_gamma   90.00
#
_symmetry.space_group_name_H-M   'P 1'
#
loop_
_entity.id
_entity.type
_entity.pdbx_description
1 polymer ?
#
loop_
_entity_poly.entity_id
_entity_poly.type
_entity_poly.pdbx_seq_one_letter_code
_entity_poly.pdbx_strand_id
1 'polypeptide(L)'
;MAFMFDRPVDIIELTGLTIQLLKRDDVDVLDLRRASPLMQFAVAKTGKLLYERTDGLFDAFRAHAFKKYVDTKKIRDAQKEYIDIFLKTRGVL
;
A
#
# COMPACT_ATOMS: atom_id res chain seq x y z
N MET A 1 1.70 1.42 -9.73
CA MET A 1 1.01 0.12 -9.82
C MET A 1 1.30 -0.72 -8.58
N ALA A 2 0.37 -1.58 -8.18
CA ALA A 2 0.51 -2.42 -7.00
C ALA A 2 0.28 -3.89 -7.36
N PHE A 3 1.14 -4.77 -6.87
CA PHE A 3 1.15 -6.19 -7.21
C PHE A 3 1.14 -7.05 -5.94
N MET A 4 0.53 -8.24 -6.03
CA MET A 4 0.54 -9.24 -4.96
C MET A 4 0.96 -10.58 -5.54
N PHE A 5 2.23 -10.96 -5.36
CA PHE A 5 2.79 -12.19 -5.90
C PHE A 5 2.92 -13.27 -4.83
N ASP A 6 2.77 -14.54 -5.23
CA ASP A 6 2.91 -15.68 -4.32
C ASP A 6 4.31 -15.89 -3.76
N ARG A 7 5.31 -15.37 -4.45
CA ARG A 7 6.73 -15.47 -4.11
C ARG A 7 7.29 -14.07 -3.86
N PRO A 8 8.39 -13.94 -3.10
CA PRO A 8 9.14 -12.69 -3.04
C PRO A 8 9.50 -12.22 -4.45
N VAL A 9 9.39 -10.92 -4.69
CA VAL A 9 9.72 -10.30 -5.97
C VAL A 9 10.74 -9.19 -5.74
N ASP A 10 11.69 -9.07 -6.65
CA ASP A 10 12.57 -7.91 -6.72
C ASP A 10 11.78 -6.71 -7.25
N ILE A 11 11.46 -5.79 -6.35
CA ILE A 11 10.66 -4.62 -6.69
C ILE A 11 11.44 -3.64 -7.57
N ILE A 12 12.77 -3.61 -7.48
CA ILE A 12 13.62 -2.71 -8.28
C ILE A 12 13.61 -3.20 -9.73
N GLU A 13 13.82 -4.51 -9.92
CA GLU A 13 13.74 -5.13 -11.25
C GLU A 13 12.36 -4.92 -11.87
N LEU A 14 11.28 -5.15 -11.11
CA LEU A 14 9.92 -4.98 -11.60
C LEU A 14 9.60 -3.51 -11.94
N THR A 15 10.15 -2.56 -11.18
CA THR A 15 10.02 -1.13 -11.46
C THR A 15 10.71 -0.80 -12.79
N GLY A 16 11.95 -1.25 -12.98
CA GLY A 16 12.69 -1.04 -14.23
C GLY A 16 11.95 -1.61 -15.45
N LEU A 17 11.45 -2.84 -15.35
CA LEU A 17 10.65 -3.48 -16.39
C LEU A 17 9.37 -2.68 -16.70
N THR A 18 8.67 -2.22 -15.65
CA THR A 18 7.46 -1.42 -15.78
C THR A 18 7.71 -0.12 -16.53
N ILE A 19 8.77 0.60 -16.17
CA ILE A 19 9.17 1.85 -16.81
C ILE A 19 9.47 1.63 -18.29
N GLN A 20 10.20 0.55 -18.62
CA GLN A 20 10.52 0.19 -20.00
C GLN A 20 9.28 -0.16 -20.83
N LEU A 21 8.36 -0.97 -20.27
CA LEU A 21 7.15 -1.40 -20.97
C LEU A 21 6.17 -0.24 -21.20
N LEU A 22 6.01 0.63 -20.21
CA LEU A 22 5.09 1.77 -20.29
C LEU A 22 5.72 3.01 -20.95
N LYS A 23 7.04 3.02 -21.14
CA LYS A 23 7.83 4.19 -21.58
C LYS A 23 7.58 5.43 -20.71
N ARG A 24 7.48 5.20 -19.41
CA ARG A 24 7.11 6.20 -18.40
C ARG A 24 7.90 5.96 -17.12
N ASP A 25 8.57 6.98 -16.62
CA ASP A 25 9.37 6.97 -15.39
C ASP A 25 8.60 7.48 -14.16
N ASP A 26 7.38 8.00 -14.34
CA ASP A 26 6.48 8.48 -13.28
C ASP A 26 5.60 7.37 -12.69
N VAL A 27 6.07 6.11 -12.76
CA VAL A 27 5.32 4.93 -12.30
C VAL A 27 6.03 4.30 -11.12
N ASP A 28 5.40 4.42 -9.95
CA ASP A 28 5.84 3.69 -8.75
C ASP A 28 5.32 2.26 -8.75
N VAL A 29 6.12 1.29 -8.33
CA VAL A 29 5.71 -0.11 -8.17
C VAL A 29 5.70 -0.52 -6.69
N LEU A 30 4.62 -1.14 -6.25
CA LEU A 30 4.40 -1.53 -4.85
C LEU A 30 4.15 -3.04 -4.72
N ASP A 31 4.82 -3.69 -3.76
CA ASP A 31 4.49 -5.04 -3.28
C ASP A 31 3.45 -4.98 -2.15
N LEU A 32 2.22 -5.42 -2.44
CA LEU A 32 1.09 -5.42 -1.53
C LEU A 32 1.26 -6.34 -0.32
N ARG A 33 2.10 -7.38 -0.40
CA ARG A 33 2.35 -8.27 0.75
C ARG A 33 3.17 -7.59 1.83
N ARG A 34 4.05 -6.68 1.43
CA ARG A 34 4.97 -5.93 2.30
C ARG A 34 4.49 -4.51 2.60
N ALA A 35 3.51 -4.01 1.86
CA ALA A 35 2.90 -2.71 2.07
C ALA A 35 2.29 -2.57 3.48
N SER A 36 2.30 -1.36 4.03
CA SER A 36 1.66 -1.08 5.33
C SER A 36 0.14 -1.32 5.26
N PRO A 37 -0.53 -1.61 6.39
CA PRO A 37 -1.99 -1.75 6.43
C PRO A 37 -2.74 -0.54 5.86
N LEU A 38 -2.21 0.66 6.07
CA LEU A 38 -2.77 1.89 5.50
C LEU A 38 -2.70 1.87 3.96
N MET A 39 -1.55 1.49 3.41
CA MET A 39 -1.34 1.45 1.96
C MET A 39 -2.15 0.32 1.30
N GLN A 40 -2.19 -0.88 1.91
CA GLN A 40 -3.06 -1.97 1.43
C GLN A 40 -4.51 -1.52 1.37
N PHE A 41 -4.99 -0.82 2.39
CA PHE A 41 -6.37 -0.32 2.41
C PHE A 41 -6.62 0.79 1.39
N ALA A 42 -5.66 1.69 1.16
CA ALA A 42 -5.77 2.67 0.09
C ALA A 42 -5.98 1.98 -1.27
N VAL A 43 -5.16 0.98 -1.59
CA VAL A 43 -5.30 0.19 -2.82
C VAL A 43 -6.64 -0.57 -2.85
N ALA A 44 -7.07 -1.17 -1.74
CA ALA A 44 -8.35 -1.87 -1.66
C ALA A 44 -9.57 -0.95 -1.85
N LYS A 45 -9.45 0.31 -1.44
CA LYS A 45 -10.54 1.30 -1.49
C LYS A 45 -10.64 2.00 -2.83
N THR A 46 -9.51 2.36 -3.44
CA THR A 46 -9.49 3.23 -4.64
C THR A 46 -8.81 2.59 -5.85
N GLY A 47 -8.14 1.44 -5.66
CA GLY A 47 -7.47 0.73 -6.74
C GLY A 47 -8.46 0.17 -7.76
N LYS A 48 -8.02 0.10 -9.01
CA LYS A 48 -8.72 -0.59 -10.09
C LYS A 48 -8.02 -1.91 -10.35
N LEU A 49 -8.79 -3.00 -10.37
CA LEU A 49 -8.25 -4.33 -10.68
C LEU A 49 -7.79 -4.35 -12.15
N LEU A 50 -6.51 -4.67 -12.36
CA LEU A 50 -5.96 -4.88 -13.71
C LEU A 50 -5.95 -6.35 -14.09
N TYR A 51 -5.68 -7.22 -13.13
CA TYR A 51 -5.59 -8.66 -13.33
C TYR A 51 -5.79 -9.39 -12.00
N GLU A 52 -6.53 -10.49 -12.05
CA GLU A 52 -6.48 -11.54 -11.05
C GLU A 52 -6.40 -12.91 -11.74
N ARG A 53 -5.66 -13.84 -11.15
CA ARG A 53 -5.50 -15.20 -11.69
C ARG A 53 -6.74 -16.06 -11.48
N THR A 54 -7.48 -15.76 -10.43
CA THR A 54 -8.69 -16.47 -10.03
C THR A 54 -9.67 -15.43 -9.55
N ASP A 55 -10.90 -15.51 -10.05
CA ASP A 55 -11.96 -14.57 -9.72
C ASP A 55 -12.16 -14.47 -8.20
N GLY A 56 -12.28 -13.23 -7.71
CA GLY A 56 -12.52 -12.95 -6.30
C GLY A 56 -11.27 -12.87 -5.42
N LEU A 57 -10.06 -13.06 -5.97
CA LEU A 57 -8.82 -12.80 -5.24
C LEU A 57 -8.72 -11.33 -4.83
N PHE A 58 -9.15 -10.41 -5.69
CA PHE A 58 -9.16 -8.99 -5.35
C PHE A 58 -10.14 -8.68 -4.22
N ASP A 59 -11.34 -9.27 -4.23
CA ASP A 59 -12.31 -9.07 -3.16
C ASP A 59 -11.83 -9.65 -1.82
N ALA A 60 -11.19 -10.83 -1.83
CA ALA A 60 -10.55 -11.40 -0.66
C ALA A 60 -9.44 -10.47 -0.12
N PHE A 61 -8.62 -9.91 -1.01
CA PHE A 61 -7.62 -8.90 -0.65
C PHE A 61 -8.28 -7.66 -0.02
N ARG A 62 -9.37 -7.15 -0.58
CA ARG A 62 -10.07 -5.96 -0.07
C ARG A 62 -10.62 -6.19 1.33
N ALA A 63 -11.27 -7.34 1.56
CA ALA A 63 -11.79 -7.71 2.87
C ALA A 63 -10.66 -7.81 3.92
N HIS A 64 -9.54 -8.45 3.55
CA HIS A 64 -8.37 -8.57 4.42
C HIS A 64 -7.71 -7.23 4.72
N ALA A 65 -7.53 -6.38 3.71
CA ALA A 65 -6.93 -5.06 3.85
C ALA A 65 -7.79 -4.15 4.74
N PHE A 66 -9.13 -4.19 4.58
CA PHE A 66 -10.05 -3.47 5.45
C PHE A 66 -9.94 -3.92 6.90
N LYS A 67 -9.97 -5.25 7.15
CA LYS A 67 -9.80 -5.80 8.51
C LYS A 67 -8.50 -5.32 9.14
N LYS A 68 -7.36 -5.49 8.45
CA LYS A 68 -6.05 -5.00 8.92
C LYS A 68 -6.05 -3.49 9.20
N TYR A 69 -6.69 -2.70 8.35
CA TYR A 69 -6.78 -1.25 8.54
C TYR A 69 -7.54 -0.88 9.82
N VAL A 70 -8.64 -1.56 10.12
CA VAL A 70 -9.42 -1.35 11.35
C VAL A 70 -8.59 -1.79 12.56
N ASP A 71 -8.03 -3.01 12.52
CA ASP A 71 -7.26 -3.59 13.63
C ASP A 71 -6.04 -2.75 14.02
N THR A 72 -5.41 -2.10 13.04
CA THR A 72 -4.22 -1.25 13.25
C THR A 72 -4.53 0.23 13.49
N LYS A 73 -5.82 0.62 13.60
CA LYS A 73 -6.22 2.01 13.84
C LYS A 73 -5.51 2.63 15.06
N LYS A 74 -5.44 1.90 16.17
CA LYS A 74 -4.78 2.37 17.41
C LYS A 74 -3.33 2.78 17.22
N ILE A 75 -2.60 2.13 16.31
CA ILE A 75 -1.19 2.44 16.03
C ILE A 75 -1.11 3.79 15.31
N ARG A 76 -1.99 4.02 14.32
CA ARG A 76 -2.05 5.31 13.61
C ARG A 76 -2.50 6.45 14.51
N ASP A 77 -3.45 6.19 15.40
CA ASP A 77 -3.92 7.19 16.37
C ASP A 77 -2.76 7.60 17.31
N ALA A 78 -2.00 6.64 17.84
CA ALA A 78 -0.81 6.92 18.65
C ALA A 78 0.31 7.64 17.87
N GLN A 79 0.54 7.27 16.61
CA GLN A 79 1.50 7.99 15.74
C GLN A 79 1.09 9.44 15.53
N LYS A 80 -0.21 9.70 15.32
CA LYS A 80 -0.73 11.06 15.16
C LYS A 80 -0.51 11.89 16.43
N GLU A 81 -0.84 11.33 17.59
CA GLU A 81 -0.62 11.99 18.88
C GLU A 81 0.86 12.36 19.09
N TYR A 82 1.77 11.44 18.77
CA TYR A 82 3.20 11.69 18.87
C TYR A 82 3.66 12.82 17.93
N ILE A 83 3.16 12.85 16.71
CA ILE A 83 3.46 13.93 15.74
C ILE A 83 2.94 15.27 16.28
N ASP A 84 1.72 15.32 16.82
CA ASP A 84 1.14 16.55 17.37
C ASP A 84 1.97 17.09 18.55
N ILE A 85 2.44 16.21 19.44
CA ILE A 85 3.34 16.58 20.54
C ILE A 85 4.67 17.12 20.00
N PHE A 86 5.24 16.44 19.01
CA PHE A 86 6.51 16.84 18.39
C PHE A 86 6.42 18.24 17.77
N LEU A 87 5.33 18.54 17.05
CA LEU A 87 5.12 19.82 16.39
C LEU A 87 4.92 20.96 17.40
N LYS A 88 4.12 20.75 18.46
CA LYS A 88 3.96 21.73 19.55
C LYS A 88 5.28 22.04 20.26
N THR A 89 6.08 21.02 20.53
CA THR A 89 7.39 21.17 21.19
C THR A 89 8.36 22.02 20.35
N ARG A 90 8.19 22.02 19.02
CA ARG A 90 9.02 22.79 18.09
C ARG A 90 8.45 24.17 17.75
N GLY A 91 7.30 24.55 18.30
CA GLY A 91 6.64 25.84 18.04
C GLY A 91 6.11 26.00 16.60
N VAL A 92 5.88 24.89 15.90
CA VAL A 92 5.33 24.89 14.52
C VAL A 92 3.80 24.78 14.49
N LEU A 93 3.20 24.50 15.66
CA LEU A 93 1.77 24.42 15.96
C LEU A 93 1.50 25.06 17.33
#